data_AF-A0A531KGN9-F1
#
_entry.id   AF-A0A531KGN9-F1
#
_cell.length_a   1.000
_cell.length_b   1.000
_cell.length_c   1.000
_cell.angle_alpha   90.00
_cell.angle_beta   90.00
_cell.angle_gamma   90.00
#
_symmetry.space_group_name_H-M   'P 1'
#
loop_
_entity.id
_entity.type
_entity.pdbx_description
1 polymer ?
#
loop_
_entity_poly.entity_id
_entity_poly.type
_entity_poly.pdbx_seq_one_letter_code
_entity_poly.pdbx_strand_id
1 'polypeptide(L)'
;MLAMAVMVGCTKFTASEPVSLLSAVLWDGLEFRMQVVDDRSGDVKIVGDIDGDGLFDLVIGGEVKEALVWYRAPDWRPYLIGRPKTQFTTDGALGDIDSDGDLDIVVPDGPEGANLVGFQNPLPGGDPTDGAQWLRREIGEIGGWGKDVKLADFDGDQRLDIAT
;
A
#
# COMPACT_ATOMS: atom_id res chain seq x y z
N MET A 1 -2.23 -17.57 -21.27
CA MET A 1 -1.30 -16.63 -20.62
C MET A 1 -1.64 -16.65 -19.14
N LEU A 2 -0.69 -16.94 -18.25
CA LEU A 2 -0.96 -17.01 -16.80
C LEU A 2 -1.03 -15.59 -16.24
N ALA A 3 -2.12 -15.26 -15.55
CA ALA A 3 -2.22 -14.07 -14.73
C ALA A 3 -2.03 -14.47 -13.26
N MET A 4 -1.34 -13.65 -12.48
CA MET A 4 -1.18 -13.88 -11.06
C MET A 4 -2.25 -13.10 -10.31
N ALA A 5 -3.02 -13.76 -9.44
CA ALA A 5 -3.87 -13.11 -8.47
C ALA A 5 -3.11 -13.08 -7.13
N VAL A 6 -2.63 -11.90 -6.74
CA VAL A 6 -2.06 -11.69 -5.41
C VAL A 6 -3.22 -11.40 -4.45
N MET A 7 -3.45 -12.32 -3.51
CA MET A 7 -4.45 -12.13 -2.46
C MET A 7 -3.71 -11.81 -1.17
N VAL A 8 -4.10 -10.71 -0.53
CA VAL A 8 -3.77 -10.42 0.87
C VAL A 8 -5.08 -10.37 1.63
N GLY A 9 -5.22 -11.21 2.65
CA GLY A 9 -6.46 -11.26 3.43
C GLY A 9 -6.40 -12.19 4.62
N CYS A 10 -7.28 -11.92 5.59
CA CYS A 10 -7.48 -12.75 6.78
C CYS A 10 -8.14 -14.07 6.35
N THR A 11 -7.34 -15.08 6.03
CA THR A 11 -7.82 -16.45 6.08
C THR A 11 -6.92 -17.21 7.03
N LYS A 12 -7.46 -17.58 8.19
CA LYS A 12 -6.91 -18.67 9.00
C LYS A 12 -7.01 -19.95 8.16
N PHE A 13 -6.09 -20.15 7.24
CA PHE A 13 -5.97 -21.40 6.51
C PHE A 13 -5.12 -22.31 7.39
N THR A 14 -5.75 -23.16 8.20
CA THR A 14 -5.04 -24.27 8.83
C THR A 14 -4.54 -25.17 7.71
N ALA A 15 -3.22 -25.17 7.48
CA ALA A 15 -2.55 -26.06 6.56
C ALA A 15 -2.65 -27.51 7.05
N SER A 16 -3.80 -28.15 6.81
CA SER A 16 -3.97 -29.59 7.03
C SER A 16 -4.74 -30.30 5.92
N GLU A 17 -5.30 -29.57 4.95
CA GLU A 17 -5.88 -30.19 3.76
C GLU A 17 -5.09 -29.81 2.51
N PRO A 18 -4.75 -30.78 1.64
CA PRO A 18 -4.18 -30.46 0.35
C PRO A 18 -5.25 -29.69 -0.43
N VAL A 19 -5.07 -28.38 -0.57
CA VAL A 19 -5.86 -27.61 -1.52
C VAL A 19 -5.53 -28.17 -2.89
N SER A 20 -6.38 -29.06 -3.41
CA SER A 20 -6.34 -29.38 -4.82
C SER A 20 -6.52 -28.05 -5.53
N LEU A 21 -5.52 -27.65 -6.31
CA LEU A 21 -5.53 -26.47 -7.16
C LEU A 21 -6.65 -26.64 -8.20
N LEU A 22 -7.90 -26.45 -7.78
CA LEU A 22 -9.03 -26.31 -8.67
C LEU A 22 -8.95 -24.87 -9.18
N SER A 23 -8.47 -24.76 -10.41
CA SER A 23 -8.49 -23.56 -11.25
C SER A 23 -9.72 -22.70 -10.97
N ALA A 24 -9.50 -21.50 -10.42
CA ALA A 24 -10.56 -20.54 -10.16
C ALA A 24 -11.05 -19.88 -11.45
N VAL A 25 -12.32 -19.46 -11.40
CA VAL A 25 -13.19 -18.92 -12.46
C VAL A 25 -12.48 -18.06 -13.50
N LEU A 26 -12.67 -18.43 -14.77
CA LEU A 26 -12.07 -17.82 -15.96
C LEU A 26 -12.77 -16.49 -16.31
N TRP A 27 -12.03 -15.39 -16.35
CA TRP A 27 -12.33 -14.27 -17.23
C TRP A 27 -11.68 -14.57 -18.58
N ASP A 28 -12.46 -14.97 -19.58
CA ASP A 28 -11.99 -15.21 -20.97
C ASP A 28 -10.73 -16.09 -21.11
N GLY A 29 -10.63 -17.19 -20.37
CA GLY A 29 -9.50 -18.12 -20.49
C GLY A 29 -8.23 -17.70 -19.75
N LEU A 30 -8.31 -16.68 -18.88
CA LEU A 30 -7.26 -16.36 -17.91
C LEU A 30 -7.28 -17.36 -16.75
N GLU A 31 -6.13 -17.96 -16.48
CA GLU A 31 -5.89 -18.74 -15.27
C GLU A 31 -5.29 -17.83 -14.20
N PHE A 32 -5.89 -17.82 -13.02
CA PHE A 32 -5.40 -17.12 -11.85
C PHE A 32 -4.79 -18.11 -10.87
N ARG A 33 -3.51 -17.91 -10.53
CA ARG A 33 -2.87 -18.61 -9.41
C ARG A 33 -2.96 -17.73 -8.16
N MET A 34 -3.51 -18.28 -7.09
CA MET A 34 -3.45 -17.68 -5.76
C MET A 34 -2.05 -17.82 -5.18
N GLN A 35 -1.50 -16.70 -4.72
CA GLN A 35 -0.33 -16.66 -3.85
C GLN A 35 -0.68 -15.88 -2.58
N VAL A 36 -0.37 -16.47 -1.43
CA VAL A 36 -0.46 -15.79 -0.13
C VAL A 36 0.87 -15.09 0.11
N VAL A 37 0.83 -13.76 0.25
CA VAL A 37 2.00 -12.92 0.54
C VAL A 37 2.16 -12.68 2.04
N ASP A 38 1.05 -12.45 2.73
CA ASP A 38 0.96 -12.27 4.18
C ASP A 38 -0.44 -12.70 4.64
N ASP A 39 -0.58 -13.13 5.90
CA ASP A 39 -1.86 -13.56 6.49
C ASP A 39 -2.57 -12.42 7.25
N ARG A 40 -1.95 -11.24 7.33
CA ARG A 40 -2.55 -10.01 7.86
C ARG A 40 -3.55 -9.41 6.88
N SER A 41 -4.58 -8.80 7.46
CA SER A 41 -5.73 -8.27 6.74
C SER A 41 -5.92 -6.79 7.02
N GLY A 42 -4.89 -5.99 6.77
CA GLY A 42 -5.04 -4.54 6.85
C GLY A 42 -6.12 -4.03 5.87
N ASP A 43 -6.74 -2.89 6.15
CA ASP A 43 -7.73 -2.28 5.25
C ASP A 43 -7.08 -1.60 4.02
N VAL A 44 -5.84 -1.12 4.14
CA VAL A 44 -5.07 -0.48 3.06
C VAL A 44 -4.48 -1.51 2.10
N LYS A 45 -4.64 -1.26 0.78
CA LYS A 45 -4.04 -2.02 -0.32
C LYS A 45 -3.55 -1.04 -1.39
N ILE A 46 -2.24 -0.85 -1.51
CA ILE A 46 -1.64 0.05 -2.52
C ILE A 46 -0.69 -0.76 -3.39
N VAL A 47 -0.65 -0.47 -4.69
CA VAL A 47 0.22 -1.14 -5.67
C VAL A 47 1.00 -0.08 -6.46
N GLY A 48 2.30 -0.29 -6.62
CA GLY A 48 3.19 0.60 -7.36
C GLY A 48 4.64 0.11 -7.35
N ASP A 49 5.46 0.65 -8.23
CA ASP A 49 6.91 0.36 -8.29
C ASP A 49 7.62 1.28 -7.29
N ILE A 50 7.78 0.82 -6.05
CA ILE A 50 8.19 1.67 -4.92
C ILE A 50 9.69 1.95 -4.96
N ASP A 51 10.49 1.01 -5.49
CA ASP A 51 11.94 1.14 -5.56
C ASP A 51 12.48 1.39 -6.98
N GLY A 52 11.60 1.51 -7.97
CA GLY A 52 11.96 1.83 -9.35
C GLY A 52 12.62 0.66 -10.10
N ASP A 53 12.44 -0.58 -9.63
CA ASP A 53 13.04 -1.76 -10.24
C ASP A 53 12.24 -2.31 -11.45
N GLY A 54 11.10 -1.69 -11.74
CA GLY A 54 10.21 -2.04 -12.85
C GLY A 54 9.20 -3.13 -12.51
N LEU A 55 9.15 -3.61 -11.26
CA LEU A 55 8.15 -4.54 -10.77
C LEU A 55 7.15 -3.81 -9.87
N PHE A 56 5.87 -4.17 -10.00
CA PHE A 56 4.85 -3.64 -9.10
C PHE A 56 4.91 -4.36 -7.75
N ASP A 57 5.09 -3.56 -6.70
CA ASP A 57 5.09 -3.96 -5.31
C ASP A 57 3.71 -3.79 -4.66
N LEU A 58 3.62 -4.17 -3.39
CA LEU A 58 2.41 -4.08 -2.59
C LEU A 58 2.68 -3.36 -1.27
N VAL A 59 1.78 -2.48 -0.85
CA VAL A 59 1.76 -1.94 0.52
C VAL A 59 0.47 -2.32 1.22
N ILE A 60 0.61 -2.83 2.44
CA ILE A 60 -0.48 -3.25 3.30
C ILE A 60 -0.36 -2.52 4.64
N GLY A 61 -1.50 -2.07 5.16
CA GLY A 61 -1.66 -1.59 6.53
C GLY A 61 -3.14 -1.56 6.89
N GLY A 62 -3.49 -1.24 8.13
CA GLY A 62 -4.88 -0.82 8.43
C GLY A 62 -5.61 -1.53 9.56
N GLU A 63 -5.06 -2.60 10.18
CA GLU A 63 -5.57 -2.98 11.50
C GLU A 63 -5.04 -2.06 12.60
N VAL A 64 -5.74 -2.03 13.74
CA VAL A 64 -5.37 -1.23 14.91
C VAL A 64 -3.96 -1.59 15.36
N LYS A 65 -3.04 -0.61 15.36
CA LYS A 65 -1.61 -0.74 15.70
C LYS A 65 -0.77 -1.57 14.70
N GLU A 66 -1.33 -1.94 13.54
CA GLU A 66 -0.53 -2.51 12.47
C GLU A 66 0.26 -1.44 11.72
N ALA A 67 1.48 -1.80 11.34
CA ALA A 67 2.34 -0.95 10.54
C ALA A 67 1.85 -0.88 9.08
N LEU A 68 2.28 0.16 8.38
CA LEU A 68 2.30 0.20 6.94
C LEU A 68 3.57 -0.55 6.47
N VAL A 69 3.38 -1.61 5.70
CA VAL A 69 4.43 -2.54 5.28
C VAL A 69 4.44 -2.66 3.77
N TRP A 70 5.60 -2.41 3.18
CA TRP A 70 5.91 -2.65 1.77
C TRP A 70 6.38 -4.10 1.59
N TYR A 71 5.82 -4.81 0.61
CA TYR A 71 6.24 -6.14 0.18
C TYR A 71 6.80 -6.00 -1.22
N ARG A 72 8.12 -6.10 -1.31
CA ARG A 72 8.85 -5.91 -2.54
C ARG A 72 8.74 -7.15 -3.43
N ALA A 73 8.34 -6.98 -4.68
CA ALA A 73 8.35 -8.04 -5.68
C ALA A 73 9.80 -8.39 -6.13
N PRO A 74 10.04 -9.60 -6.65
CA PRO A 74 9.10 -10.72 -6.79
C PRO A 74 9.12 -11.69 -5.59
N ASP A 75 10.03 -11.51 -4.63
CA ASP A 75 10.18 -12.40 -3.47
C ASP A 75 9.23 -12.05 -2.31
N TRP A 76 8.50 -10.94 -2.44
CA TRP A 76 7.55 -10.41 -1.48
C TRP A 76 8.16 -10.12 -0.11
N ARG A 77 9.43 -9.73 -0.09
CA ARG A 77 10.13 -9.44 1.15
C ARG A 77 9.52 -8.20 1.83
N PRO A 78 9.16 -8.28 3.13
CA PRO A 78 8.52 -7.16 3.82
C PRO A 78 9.52 -6.15 4.37
N TYR A 79 9.18 -4.87 4.25
CA TYR A 79 9.90 -3.72 4.77
C TYR A 79 8.93 -2.77 5.48
N LEU A 80 9.32 -2.28 6.66
CA LEU A 80 8.52 -1.33 7.42
C LEU A 80 8.61 0.05 6.75
N ILE A 81 7.47 0.68 6.45
CA ILE A 81 7.41 2.11 6.08
C ILE A 81 7.18 2.96 7.33
N GLY A 82 6.16 2.60 8.12
CA GLY A 82 5.77 3.43 9.25
C GLY A 82 4.69 2.82 10.12
N ARG A 83 4.38 3.50 11.23
CA ARG A 83 3.34 3.08 12.19
C ARG A 83 2.28 4.18 12.31
N PRO A 84 1.01 3.80 12.51
CA PRO A 84 -0.05 4.77 12.70
C PRO A 84 0.08 5.41 14.07
N LYS A 85 -0.42 6.65 14.22
CA LYS A 85 -0.71 7.24 15.52
C LYS A 85 -1.95 6.60 16.12
N THR A 86 -2.96 6.33 15.29
CA THR A 86 -4.23 5.74 15.69
C THR A 86 -4.48 4.43 14.94
N GLN A 87 -4.76 4.53 13.65
CA GLN A 87 -5.07 3.39 12.77
C GLN A 87 -5.09 3.88 11.33
N PHE A 88 -4.31 3.25 10.44
CA PHE A 88 -4.47 3.49 9.00
C PHE A 88 -5.83 3.00 8.53
N THR A 89 -6.53 3.74 7.68
CA THR A 89 -7.93 3.44 7.34
C THR A 89 -8.08 2.89 5.91
N THR A 90 -9.31 2.85 5.40
CA THR A 90 -9.78 2.05 4.25
C THR A 90 -9.01 2.16 2.93
N ASP A 91 -8.22 3.21 2.69
CA ASP A 91 -7.54 3.43 1.42
C ASP A 91 -6.23 4.19 1.62
N GLY A 92 -5.41 4.20 0.58
CA GLY A 92 -4.25 5.07 0.46
C GLY A 92 -3.89 5.24 -1.01
N ALA A 93 -3.08 6.25 -1.30
CA ALA A 93 -2.67 6.56 -2.66
C ALA A 93 -1.15 6.66 -2.77
N LEU A 94 -0.66 6.40 -3.97
CA LEU A 94 0.76 6.44 -4.32
C LEU A 94 0.98 7.47 -5.42
N GLY A 95 2.00 8.30 -5.28
CA GLY A 95 2.37 9.31 -6.28
C GLY A 95 3.62 10.09 -5.87
N ASP A 96 4.28 10.72 -6.83
CA ASP A 96 5.41 11.62 -6.58
C ASP A 96 4.90 12.97 -6.07
N ILE A 97 4.85 13.13 -4.74
CA ILE A 97 4.14 14.25 -4.10
C ILE A 97 5.07 15.43 -3.89
N ASP A 98 6.35 15.18 -3.65
CA ASP A 98 7.34 16.22 -3.48
C ASP A 98 8.17 16.53 -4.74
N SER A 99 7.88 15.85 -5.85
CA SER A 99 8.46 16.06 -7.18
C SER A 99 9.95 15.72 -7.27
N ASP A 100 10.40 14.71 -6.52
CA ASP A 100 11.78 14.24 -6.55
C ASP A 100 12.03 13.02 -7.46
N GLY A 101 10.95 12.48 -8.03
CA GLY A 101 10.99 11.43 -9.05
C GLY A 101 10.76 10.03 -8.52
N ASP A 102 10.41 9.86 -7.24
CA ASP A 102 9.96 8.59 -6.69
C ASP A 102 8.57 8.66 -6.04
N LEU A 103 8.05 7.49 -5.68
CA LEU A 103 6.66 7.33 -5.28
C LEU A 103 6.50 7.40 -3.76
N ASP A 104 5.78 8.43 -3.31
CA ASP A 104 5.36 8.65 -1.94
C ASP A 104 3.99 8.06 -1.64
N ILE A 105 3.67 7.89 -0.36
CA ILE A 105 2.37 7.35 0.10
C ILE A 105 1.55 8.38 0.85
N VAL A 106 0.26 8.49 0.55
CA VAL A 106 -0.74 9.19 1.37
C VAL A 106 -1.74 8.22 1.93
N VAL A 107 -2.01 8.31 3.23
CA VAL A 107 -2.93 7.41 3.93
C VAL A 107 -3.62 8.15 5.08
N PRO A 108 -4.92 7.92 5.34
CA PRO A 108 -5.56 8.47 6.54
C PRO A 108 -5.19 7.68 7.80
N ASP A 109 -5.13 8.36 8.95
CA ASP A 109 -4.69 7.82 10.25
C ASP A 109 -5.64 8.24 11.39
N GLY A 110 -6.71 7.47 11.57
CA GLY A 110 -7.73 7.70 12.59
C GLY A 110 -8.68 8.89 12.31
N PRO A 111 -9.53 9.24 13.29
CA PRO A 111 -10.60 10.22 13.07
C PRO A 111 -10.32 11.66 13.51
N GLU A 112 -9.18 11.92 14.15
CA GLU A 112 -8.93 13.16 14.91
C GLU A 112 -7.61 13.83 14.52
N GLY A 113 -7.60 15.17 14.55
CA GLY A 113 -6.43 15.99 14.30
C GLY A 113 -5.97 15.93 12.84
N ALA A 114 -4.67 16.15 12.60
CA ALA A 114 -4.08 16.00 11.27
C ALA A 114 -3.98 14.51 10.89
N ASN A 115 -5.13 13.99 10.43
CA ASN A 115 -5.38 12.58 10.17
C ASN A 115 -5.24 12.19 8.69
N LEU A 116 -4.78 13.08 7.81
CA LEU A 116 -4.23 12.72 6.50
C LEU A 116 -2.72 12.89 6.55
N VAL A 117 -1.99 11.79 6.33
CA VAL A 117 -0.54 11.77 6.50
C VAL A 117 0.16 11.24 5.26
N GLY A 118 1.35 11.77 5.00
CA GLY A 118 2.26 11.33 3.96
C GLY A 118 3.41 10.52 4.55
N PHE A 119 3.92 9.56 3.79
CA PHE A 119 5.22 8.93 4.00
C PHE A 119 6.06 9.20 2.77
N GLN A 120 7.03 10.10 2.91
CA GLN A 120 7.96 10.44 1.85
C GLN A 120 8.99 9.33 1.71
N ASN A 121 9.13 8.81 0.50
CA ASN A 121 10.08 7.77 0.17
C ASN A 121 11.50 8.36 0.18
N PRO A 122 12.50 7.67 0.78
CA PRO A 122 13.84 8.24 0.93
C PRO A 122 14.67 8.21 -0.35
N LEU A 123 14.15 7.69 -1.46
CA LEU A 123 14.82 7.75 -2.75
C LEU A 123 14.93 9.23 -3.23
N PRO A 124 15.68 9.47 -4.32
CA PRO A 124 16.83 8.66 -4.76
C PRO A 124 18.03 8.73 -3.78
N GLY A 125 17.93 9.49 -2.69
CA GLY A 125 19.05 9.84 -1.80
C GLY A 125 19.35 8.84 -0.66
N GLY A 126 18.43 7.92 -0.38
CA GLY A 126 18.46 7.02 0.77
C GLY A 126 18.04 5.59 0.41
N ASP A 127 17.66 4.82 1.43
CA ASP A 127 17.32 3.41 1.31
C ASP A 127 15.87 3.16 1.76
N PRO A 128 14.93 2.87 0.83
CA PRO A 128 13.53 2.62 1.17
C PRO A 128 13.34 1.31 1.96
N THR A 129 14.35 0.45 2.04
CA THR A 129 14.31 -0.76 2.87
C THR A 129 14.55 -0.47 4.35
N ASP A 130 15.06 0.72 4.68
CA ASP A 130 15.22 1.22 6.05
C ASP A 130 14.06 2.14 6.43
N GLY A 131 13.08 1.58 7.17
CA GLY A 131 11.91 2.30 7.64
C GLY A 131 12.20 3.56 8.48
N ALA A 132 13.42 3.74 8.99
CA ALA A 132 13.79 4.97 9.69
C ALA A 132 14.03 6.16 8.75
N GLN A 133 14.22 5.91 7.46
CA GLN A 133 14.48 6.94 6.46
C GLN A 133 13.19 7.47 5.80
N TRP A 134 12.09 6.71 5.86
CA TRP A 134 10.78 7.18 5.45
C TRP A 134 10.31 8.33 6.34
N LEU A 135 10.02 9.47 5.72
CA LEU A 135 9.68 10.68 6.46
C LEU A 135 8.17 10.86 6.55
N ARG A 136 7.62 10.65 7.75
CA ARG A 136 6.20 10.89 8.03
C ARG A 136 5.91 12.40 8.06
N ARG A 137 4.95 12.84 7.26
CA ARG A 137 4.44 14.21 7.21
C ARG A 137 2.96 14.26 7.57
N GLU A 138 2.55 15.28 8.30
CA GLU A 138 1.13 15.62 8.44
C GLU A 138 0.76 16.51 7.26
N ILE A 139 -0.24 16.09 6.49
CA ILE A 139 -0.72 16.82 5.31
C ILE A 139 -1.87 17.72 5.73
N GLY A 140 -2.81 17.19 6.49
CA GLY A 140 -3.97 17.97 6.93
C GLY A 140 -4.96 17.16 7.76
N GLU A 141 -6.06 17.83 8.09
CA GLU A 141 -7.21 17.27 8.80
C GLU A 141 -8.36 17.09 7.80
N ILE A 142 -8.78 15.84 7.60
CA ILE A 142 -9.92 15.49 6.74
C ILE A 142 -11.21 15.31 7.55
N GLY A 143 -11.08 15.10 8.87
CA GLY A 143 -12.17 14.91 9.81
C GLY A 143 -12.82 13.52 9.74
N GLY A 144 -12.98 12.87 10.89
CA GLY A 144 -13.58 11.54 10.95
C GLY A 144 -12.76 10.48 10.21
N TRP A 145 -13.37 9.33 9.92
CA TRP A 145 -12.67 8.20 9.30
C TRP A 145 -12.52 8.41 7.79
N GLY A 146 -11.29 8.72 7.35
CA GLY A 146 -10.95 8.77 5.93
C GLY A 146 -11.24 7.46 5.21
N LYS A 147 -11.76 7.54 3.98
CA LYS A 147 -12.20 6.36 3.23
C LYS A 147 -11.49 6.17 1.92
N ASP A 148 -11.47 7.19 1.07
CA ASP A 148 -10.86 7.12 -0.25
C ASP A 148 -9.79 8.21 -0.33
N VAL A 149 -8.67 7.92 -0.98
CA VAL A 149 -7.66 8.93 -1.31
C VAL A 149 -7.34 8.84 -2.79
N LYS A 150 -7.34 9.98 -3.49
CA LYS A 150 -7.02 10.04 -4.92
C LYS A 150 -6.07 11.20 -5.19
N LEU A 151 -5.08 10.94 -6.03
CA LEU A 151 -4.09 11.93 -6.45
C LEU A 151 -4.34 12.31 -7.90
N ALA A 152 -4.30 13.60 -8.19
CA ALA A 152 -4.34 14.15 -9.54
C ALA A 152 -3.87 15.61 -9.49
N ASP A 153 -3.38 16.13 -10.60
CA ASP A 153 -3.15 17.57 -10.77
C ASP A 153 -4.49 18.22 -11.17
N PHE A 154 -5.19 18.85 -10.22
CA PHE A 154 -6.51 19.45 -10.46
C PHE A 154 -6.42 20.90 -10.94
N ASP A 155 -5.32 21.61 -10.63
CA ASP A 155 -5.16 23.02 -10.97
C ASP A 155 -4.21 23.27 -12.17
N GLY A 156 -3.55 22.24 -12.66
CA GLY A 156 -2.67 22.26 -13.83
C GLY A 156 -1.27 22.79 -13.54
N ASP A 157 -0.84 22.80 -12.28
CA ASP A 157 0.47 23.32 -11.86
C ASP A 157 1.61 22.28 -11.92
N GLN A 158 1.30 21.07 -12.42
CA GLN A 158 2.21 19.94 -12.54
C GLN A 158 2.68 19.35 -11.21
N ARG A 159 2.00 19.64 -10.10
CA ARG A 159 2.13 18.90 -8.85
C ARG A 159 0.86 18.10 -8.57
N LEU A 160 1.01 17.01 -7.82
CA LEU A 160 -0.15 16.24 -7.40
C LEU A 160 -0.92 16.97 -6.29
N ASP A 161 -2.22 17.07 -6.46
CA ASP A 161 -3.19 17.40 -5.42
C ASP A 161 -3.80 16.14 -4.82
N ILE A 162 -4.50 16.30 -3.69
CA ILE A 162 -5.11 15.20 -2.95
C ILE A 162 -6.62 15.43 -2.81
N ALA A 163 -7.41 14.46 -3.24
CA ALA A 163 -8.84 14.35 -2.98
C ALA A 163 -9.12 13.23 -1.98
N THR A 164 -9.99 13.49 -1.01
CA THR A 164 -10.36 12.58 0.09
C THR A 164 -11.83 12.71 0.46
#